data_AF-A0AAX4JCD7-F1
#
_entry.id   AF-A0AAX4JCD7-F1
#
_cell.length_a   1.000
_cell.length_b   1.000
_cell.length_c   1.000
_cell.angle_alpha   90.00
_cell.angle_beta   90.00
_cell.angle_gamma   90.00
#
_symmetry.space_group_name_H-M   'P 1'
#
loop_
_entity.id
_entity.type
_entity.pdbx_description
1 polymer ?
#
loop_
_entity_poly.entity_id
_entity_poly.type
_entity_poly.pdbx_seq_one_letter_code
_entity_poly.pdbx_strand_id
1 'polypeptide(L)'
;MNKENELLLMINNLEMAYNPESPNYKFRFVFYNKVSSPFLRPVDFPEKLWFNALKKDNTLMPVLLKGKEIELRRKNQLDTLSNLNMSYSFLQSRIDELKLKSERIRSKLQSSLVVYRRLVHSVYNKCRARKNNCNLMNDINKINTEIEKEEMEIGDKKKEVVMYLLEIKGNLHKLIKKIDEDLYEHERKIYVFQNINKIT
;
A
#
# COMPACT_ATOMS: atom_id res chain seq x y z
N MET A 1 56.80 34.75 30.01
CA MET A 1 55.55 35.47 29.68
C MET A 1 54.97 35.11 28.31
N ASN A 2 55.45 35.60 27.15
CA ASN A 2 54.76 35.31 25.87
C ASN A 2 54.73 33.82 25.47
N LYS A 3 55.82 33.08 25.69
CA LYS A 3 55.87 31.63 25.37
C LYS A 3 54.99 30.77 26.28
N GLU A 4 54.83 31.14 27.55
CA GLU A 4 53.96 30.41 28.48
C GLU A 4 52.50 30.62 28.13
N ASN A 5 52.12 31.85 27.76
CA ASN A 5 50.77 32.15 27.30
C ASN A 5 50.44 31.42 25.98
N GLU A 6 51.40 31.33 25.04
CA GLU A 6 51.24 30.52 23.82
C GLU A 6 51.07 29.02 24.13
N LEU A 7 51.88 28.47 25.03
CA LEU A 7 51.78 27.06 25.46
C LEU A 7 50.44 26.76 26.12
N LEU A 8 49.99 27.61 27.04
CA LEU A 8 48.68 27.48 27.68
C LEU A 8 47.54 27.54 26.67
N LEU A 9 47.65 28.41 25.66
CA LEU A 9 46.66 28.53 24.60
C LEU A 9 46.66 27.30 23.69
N MET A 10 47.82 26.71 23.39
CA MET A 10 47.92 25.43 22.68
C MET A 10 47.30 24.27 23.48
N ILE A 11 47.57 24.18 24.78
CA ILE A 11 47.00 23.14 25.66
C ILE A 11 45.48 23.29 25.72
N ASN A 12 44.98 24.50 25.94
CA ASN A 12 43.54 24.76 25.96
C ASN A 12 42.88 24.41 24.62
N ASN A 13 43.51 24.76 23.50
CA ASN A 13 43.02 24.37 22.17
C ASN A 13 42.99 22.85 21.98
N LEU A 14 44.00 22.13 22.48
CA LEU A 14 44.03 20.67 22.46
C LEU A 14 42.90 20.09 23.32
N GLU A 15 42.74 20.55 24.56
CA GLU A 15 41.65 20.09 25.44
C GLU A 15 40.28 20.32 24.80
N MET A 16 40.07 21.51 24.24
CA MET A 16 38.84 21.86 23.53
C MET A 16 38.63 21.00 22.27
N ALA A 17 39.69 20.55 21.60
CA ALA A 17 39.57 19.66 20.44
C ALA A 17 39.05 18.25 20.80
N TYR A 18 39.24 17.82 22.05
CA TYR A 18 38.76 16.52 22.55
C TYR A 18 37.48 16.63 23.41
N ASN A 19 37.03 17.84 23.74
CA ASN A 19 35.78 18.07 24.44
C ASN A 19 34.58 18.05 23.44
N PRO A 20 33.62 17.10 23.55
CA PRO A 20 32.46 17.02 22.66
C PRO A 20 31.56 18.24 22.66
N GLU A 21 31.53 18.99 23.76
CA GLU A 21 30.70 20.20 23.91
C GLU A 21 31.36 21.42 23.27
N SER A 22 32.65 21.34 22.98
CA SER A 22 33.38 22.44 22.34
C SER A 22 32.99 22.59 20.86
N PRO A 23 32.89 23.83 20.35
CA PRO A 23 32.84 24.07 18.91
C PRO A 23 34.10 23.57 18.20
N ASN A 24 35.24 23.44 18.90
CA ASN A 24 36.50 22.98 18.30
C ASN A 24 36.64 21.45 18.30
N TYR A 25 35.60 20.71 18.70
CA TYR A 25 35.66 19.27 18.74
C TYR A 25 36.05 18.66 17.39
N LYS A 26 37.14 17.88 17.40
CA LYS A 26 37.83 17.39 16.21
C LYS A 26 37.12 16.20 15.56
N PHE A 27 36.43 15.37 16.33
CA PHE A 27 35.85 14.12 15.84
C PHE A 27 34.42 14.35 15.34
N ARG A 28 34.32 14.74 14.06
CA ARG A 28 33.04 14.90 13.37
C ARG A 28 32.96 13.90 12.23
N PHE A 29 31.81 13.26 12.09
CA PHE A 29 31.60 12.23 11.09
C PHE A 29 30.42 12.57 10.20
N VAL A 30 30.55 12.27 8.90
CA VAL A 30 29.48 12.48 7.94
C VAL A 30 28.55 11.27 7.95
N PHE A 31 27.29 11.51 8.26
CA PHE A 31 26.19 10.57 8.11
C PHE A 31 25.23 11.04 7.02
N TYR A 32 24.27 10.21 6.66
CA TYR A 32 23.25 10.54 5.66
C TYR A 32 21.85 10.35 6.23
N ASN A 33 21.01 11.35 6.04
CA ASN A 33 19.58 11.29 6.34
C ASN A 33 18.79 11.17 5.05
N LYS A 34 17.76 10.32 5.06
CA LYS A 34 16.81 10.24 3.95
C LYS A 34 15.87 11.43 4.04
N VAL A 35 15.74 12.19 2.95
CA VAL A 35 14.87 13.37 2.84
C VAL A 35 14.04 13.28 1.56
N SER A 36 12.83 13.82 1.61
CA SER A 36 11.88 13.84 0.49
C SER A 36 11.91 15.16 -0.29
N SER A 37 12.53 16.20 0.26
CA SER A 37 12.62 17.53 -0.34
C SER A 37 14.06 17.88 -0.72
N PRO A 38 14.26 18.79 -1.70
CA PRO A 38 15.55 19.40 -1.93
C PRO A 38 16.12 20.00 -0.65
N PHE A 39 17.44 19.89 -0.48
CA PHE A 39 18.14 20.38 0.69
C PHE A 39 19.31 21.29 0.29
N LEU A 40 19.66 22.19 1.20
CA LEU A 40 20.78 23.12 1.05
C LEU A 40 21.83 22.81 2.12
N ARG A 41 23.05 23.31 1.90
CA ARG A 41 24.16 23.16 2.85
C ARG A 41 23.82 23.84 4.19
N PRO A 42 23.89 23.14 5.32
CA PRO A 42 23.79 23.78 6.64
C PRO A 42 24.96 24.74 6.89
N VAL A 43 24.71 25.82 7.64
CA VAL A 43 25.73 26.85 7.94
C VAL A 43 26.98 26.23 8.59
N ASP A 44 26.77 25.30 9.51
CA ASP A 44 27.83 24.67 10.30
C ASP A 44 28.57 23.54 9.56
N PHE A 45 28.20 23.26 8.30
CA PHE A 45 28.81 22.24 7.47
C PHE A 45 29.90 22.86 6.58
N PRO A 46 31.19 22.50 6.74
CA PRO A 46 32.28 23.07 5.94
C PRO A 46 32.06 22.84 4.45
N GLU A 47 32.18 23.90 3.65
CA GLU A 47 31.84 23.90 2.23
C GLU A 47 32.59 22.83 1.41
N LYS A 48 33.91 22.75 1.58
CA LYS A 48 34.72 21.72 0.90
C LYS A 48 34.28 20.30 1.25
N LEU A 49 33.92 20.06 2.52
CA LEU A 49 33.46 18.75 2.98
C LEU A 49 32.05 18.45 2.46
N TRP A 50 31.19 19.47 2.37
CA TRP A 50 29.82 19.35 1.86
C TRP A 50 29.82 18.81 0.44
N PHE A 51 30.55 19.46 -0.46
CA PHE A 51 30.60 19.05 -1.87
C PHE A 51 31.20 17.65 -2.05
N ASN A 52 32.19 17.27 -1.23
CA ASN A 52 32.76 15.93 -1.24
C ASN A 52 31.82 14.86 -0.66
N ALA A 53 30.93 15.25 0.26
CA ALA A 53 29.97 14.37 0.90
C ALA A 53 28.70 14.14 0.05
N LEU A 54 28.43 14.98 -0.96
CA LEU A 54 27.27 14.79 -1.81
C LEU A 54 27.33 13.46 -2.56
N LYS A 55 26.21 12.74 -2.57
CA LYS A 55 26.03 11.50 -3.32
C LYS A 55 25.19 11.76 -4.56
N LYS A 56 25.28 10.84 -5.54
CA LYS A 56 24.40 10.83 -6.71
C LYS A 56 22.92 10.66 -6.35
N ASP A 57 22.63 10.04 -5.20
CA ASP A 57 21.27 9.94 -4.67
C ASP A 57 20.85 11.25 -4.00
N ASN A 58 19.97 12.00 -4.66
CA ASN A 58 19.44 13.29 -4.20
C ASN A 58 18.50 13.19 -2.99
N THR A 59 18.22 12.00 -2.49
CA THR A 59 17.41 11.80 -1.29
C THR A 59 18.27 11.61 -0.04
N LEU A 60 19.60 11.57 -0.17
CA LEU A 60 20.53 11.40 0.94
C LEU A 60 21.22 12.72 1.28
N MET A 61 20.69 13.41 2.28
CA MET A 61 21.29 14.63 2.81
C MET A 61 22.45 14.30 3.75
N PRO A 62 23.69 14.76 3.47
CA PRO A 62 24.78 14.58 4.40
C PRO A 62 24.61 15.47 5.65
N VAL A 63 24.92 14.92 6.81
CA VAL A 63 24.87 15.60 8.11
C VAL A 63 26.14 15.31 8.89
N LEU A 64 26.67 16.32 9.57
CA LEU A 64 27.81 16.14 10.47
C LEU A 64 27.30 15.85 11.87
N LEU A 65 27.70 14.70 12.42
CA LEU A 65 27.39 14.33 13.79
C LEU A 65 28.66 14.30 14.63
N LYS A 66 28.54 14.70 15.89
CA LYS A 66 29.63 14.67 16.88
C LYS A 66 29.15 14.20 18.26
N GLY A 67 30.02 13.47 18.97
CA GLY A 67 29.82 13.10 20.38
C GLY A 67 28.42 12.57 20.70
N LYS A 68 27.69 13.31 21.54
CA LYS A 68 26.31 13.00 21.99
C LYS A 68 25.31 12.82 20.84
N GLU A 69 25.50 13.48 19.69
CA GLU A 69 24.61 13.34 18.54
C GLU A 69 24.68 11.93 17.92
N ILE A 70 25.85 11.28 18.00
CA ILE A 70 26.04 9.90 17.52
C ILE A 70 25.34 8.91 18.45
N GLU A 71 25.38 9.16 19.76
CA GLU A 71 24.64 8.36 20.75
C GLU A 71 23.12 8.51 20.55
N LEU A 72 22.66 9.75 20.35
CA LEU A 72 21.26 10.02 20.01
C LEU A 72 20.86 9.33 18.70
N ARG A 73 21.73 9.36 17.69
CA ARG A 73 21.51 8.66 16.42
C ARG A 73 21.37 7.16 16.63
N ARG A 74 22.21 6.55 17.47
CA ARG A 74 22.13 5.12 17.82
C ARG A 74 20.80 4.80 18.51
N LYS A 75 20.35 5.64 19.44
CA LYS A 75 19.04 5.49 20.10
C LYS A 75 17.91 5.53 19.07
N ASN A 76 17.90 6.54 18.19
CA ASN A 76 16.89 6.65 17.14
C ASN A 76 16.88 5.45 16.19
N GLN A 77 18.04 4.85 15.90
CA GLN A 77 18.14 3.63 15.10
C GLN A 77 17.52 2.42 15.81
N LEU A 78 17.72 2.27 17.12
CA LEU A 78 17.08 1.21 17.91
C LEU A 78 15.55 1.38 17.97
N ASP A 79 15.08 2.61 18.16
CA ASP A 79 13.64 2.90 18.15
C ASP A 79 13.02 2.61 16.78
N THR A 80 13.71 2.99 15.70
CA THR A 80 13.28 2.70 14.33
C THR A 80 13.26 1.19 14.06
N LEU A 81 14.26 0.44 14.53
CA LEU A 81 14.31 -1.01 14.41
C LEU A 81 13.13 -1.68 15.14
N SER A 82 12.80 -1.20 16.34
CA SER A 82 11.63 -1.67 17.09
C SER A 82 10.34 -1.46 16.29
N ASN A 83 10.15 -0.26 15.73
CA ASN A 83 8.97 0.06 14.91
C ASN A 83 8.88 -0.79 13.63
N LEU A 84 10.02 -1.07 12.99
CA LEU A 84 10.08 -1.95 11.82
C LEU A 84 9.69 -3.38 12.18
N ASN A 85 10.17 -3.90 13.31
CA ASN A 85 9.81 -5.24 13.79
C ASN A 85 8.32 -5.35 14.13
N MET A 86 7.72 -4.33 14.74
CA MET A 86 6.27 -4.27 14.98
C MET A 86 5.47 -4.22 13.66
N SER A 87 5.93 -3.45 12.68
CA SER A 87 5.28 -3.37 11.37
C SER A 87 5.37 -4.71 10.64
N TYR A 88 6.51 -5.38 10.72
CA TYR A 88 6.72 -6.70 10.15
C TYR A 88 5.81 -7.75 10.78
N SER A 89 5.71 -7.79 12.11
CA SER A 89 4.84 -8.75 12.80
C SER A 89 3.37 -8.53 12.48
N PHE A 90 2.93 -7.27 12.36
CA PHE A 90 1.59 -6.92 11.91
C PHE A 90 1.30 -7.38 10.47
N LEU A 91 2.23 -7.15 9.54
CA LEU A 91 2.05 -7.62 8.15
C LEU A 91 2.02 -9.15 8.09
N GLN A 92 2.87 -9.82 8.86
CA GLN A 92 2.91 -11.28 8.93
C GLN A 92 1.59 -11.86 9.46
N SER A 93 1.05 -11.31 10.55
CA SER A 93 -0.24 -11.76 11.08
C SER A 93 -1.37 -11.57 10.05
N ARG A 94 -1.35 -10.46 9.31
CA ARG A 94 -2.33 -10.21 8.26
C ARG A 94 -2.21 -11.18 7.09
N ILE A 95 -1.00 -11.56 6.71
CA ILE A 95 -0.75 -12.58 5.68
C ILE A 95 -1.32 -13.92 6.14
N ASP A 96 -1.09 -14.30 7.39
CA ASP A 96 -1.56 -15.59 7.91
C ASP A 96 -3.09 -15.65 8.05
N GLU A 97 -3.73 -14.55 8.43
CA GLU A 97 -5.19 -14.41 8.36
C GLU A 97 -5.73 -14.61 6.93
N LEU A 98 -5.06 -14.02 5.93
CA LEU A 98 -5.46 -14.15 4.53
C LEU A 98 -5.31 -15.58 4.02
N LYS A 99 -4.24 -16.30 4.42
CA LYS A 99 -4.08 -17.72 4.11
C LYS A 99 -5.23 -18.55 4.66
N LEU A 100 -5.58 -18.37 5.94
CA LEU A 100 -6.70 -19.08 6.56
C LEU A 100 -8.05 -18.78 5.86
N LYS A 101 -8.28 -17.52 5.46
CA LYS A 101 -9.47 -17.15 4.68
C LYS A 101 -9.48 -17.83 3.31
N SER A 102 -8.34 -17.87 2.62
CA SER A 102 -8.18 -18.56 1.34
C SER A 102 -8.52 -20.05 1.45
N GLU A 103 -7.99 -20.74 2.47
CA GLU A 103 -8.29 -22.15 2.72
C GLU A 103 -9.78 -22.39 3.01
N ARG A 104 -10.42 -21.52 3.80
CA ARG A 104 -11.86 -21.59 4.05
C ARG A 104 -12.69 -21.43 2.78
N ILE A 105 -12.32 -20.48 1.92
CA ILE A 105 -12.98 -20.28 0.62
C ILE A 105 -12.80 -21.51 -0.26
N ARG A 106 -11.57 -22.04 -0.35
CA ARG A 106 -11.27 -23.26 -1.11
C ARG A 106 -12.12 -24.44 -0.65
N SER A 107 -12.24 -24.65 0.67
CA SER A 107 -13.07 -25.71 1.25
C SER A 107 -14.55 -25.54 0.91
N LYS A 108 -15.08 -24.31 0.99
CA LYS A 108 -16.47 -24.00 0.58
C LYS A 108 -16.71 -24.26 -0.90
N LEU A 109 -15.79 -23.87 -1.78
CA LEU A 109 -15.90 -24.14 -3.21
C LEU A 109 -15.91 -25.64 -3.49
N GLN A 110 -15.05 -26.40 -2.82
CA GLN A 110 -14.98 -27.85 -2.97
C GLN A 110 -16.26 -28.54 -2.48
N SER A 111 -16.83 -28.11 -1.36
CA SER A 111 -18.10 -28.65 -0.88
C SER A 111 -19.26 -28.31 -1.81
N SER A 112 -19.34 -27.07 -2.30
CA SER A 112 -20.32 -26.66 -3.32
C SER A 112 -20.18 -27.48 -4.61
N LEU A 113 -18.97 -27.75 -5.09
CA LEU A 113 -18.72 -28.60 -6.25
C LEU A 113 -19.21 -30.04 -6.04
N VAL A 114 -19.00 -30.59 -4.85
CA VAL A 114 -19.48 -31.93 -4.50
C VAL A 114 -21.01 -31.97 -4.50
N VAL A 115 -21.68 -30.98 -3.92
CA VAL A 115 -23.15 -30.88 -3.93
C VAL A 115 -23.66 -30.74 -5.35
N TYR A 116 -23.07 -29.85 -6.15
CA TYR A 116 -23.40 -29.68 -7.56
C TYR A 116 -23.30 -30.99 -8.34
N ARG A 117 -22.17 -31.70 -8.22
CA ARG A 117 -21.98 -33.01 -8.87
C ARG A 117 -23.03 -34.04 -8.45
N ARG A 118 -23.40 -34.09 -7.16
CA ARG A 118 -24.48 -34.98 -6.67
C ARG A 118 -25.84 -34.61 -7.26
N LEU A 119 -26.18 -33.32 -7.28
CA LEU A 119 -27.45 -32.83 -7.85
C LEU A 119 -27.52 -33.15 -9.34
N VAL A 120 -26.47 -32.81 -10.09
CA VAL A 120 -26.37 -33.14 -11.51
C VAL A 120 -26.51 -34.64 -11.71
N HIS A 121 -25.75 -35.48 -11.00
CA HIS A 121 -25.84 -36.94 -11.19
C HIS A 121 -27.23 -37.51 -10.82
N SER A 122 -27.86 -37.01 -9.75
CA SER A 122 -29.20 -37.42 -9.32
C SER A 122 -30.28 -37.02 -10.32
N VAL A 123 -30.26 -35.78 -10.80
CA VAL A 123 -31.21 -35.26 -11.79
C VAL A 123 -30.96 -35.93 -13.15
N TYR A 124 -29.71 -35.98 -13.58
CA TYR A 124 -29.28 -36.60 -14.83
C TYR A 124 -29.67 -38.08 -14.91
N ASN A 125 -29.37 -38.89 -13.89
CA ASN A 125 -29.72 -40.31 -13.92
C ASN A 125 -31.24 -40.53 -13.86
N LYS A 126 -31.99 -39.71 -13.11
CA LYS A 126 -33.46 -39.76 -13.09
C LYS A 126 -34.07 -39.38 -14.44
N CYS A 127 -33.53 -38.37 -15.11
CA CYS A 127 -33.93 -37.95 -16.45
C CYS A 127 -33.48 -38.93 -17.54
N ARG A 128 -32.36 -39.66 -17.37
CA ARG A 128 -31.87 -40.68 -18.29
C ARG A 128 -32.65 -42.00 -18.20
N ALA A 129 -33.05 -42.41 -16.99
CA ALA A 129 -33.81 -43.63 -16.75
C ALA A 129 -35.27 -43.55 -17.24
N ARG A 130 -35.86 -42.34 -17.20
CA ARG A 130 -37.10 -42.04 -17.90
C ARG A 130 -36.73 -41.76 -19.36
N LYS A 131 -36.99 -42.69 -20.30
CA LYS A 131 -36.76 -42.50 -21.75
C LYS A 131 -37.63 -41.37 -22.35
N ASN A 132 -37.55 -40.15 -21.82
CA ASN A 132 -38.26 -38.98 -22.30
C ASN A 132 -37.24 -37.92 -22.69
N ASN A 133 -37.22 -37.62 -24.00
CA ASN A 133 -36.73 -36.42 -24.68
C ASN A 133 -36.20 -35.29 -23.77
N CYS A 134 -35.04 -35.48 -23.16
CA CYS A 134 -34.39 -34.44 -22.38
C CYS A 134 -33.22 -33.91 -23.21
N ASN A 135 -33.43 -32.78 -23.90
CA ASN A 135 -32.41 -32.05 -24.65
C ASN A 135 -31.28 -31.51 -23.76
N LEU A 136 -31.35 -31.74 -22.45
CA LEU A 136 -30.35 -31.31 -21.47
C LEU A 136 -28.94 -31.81 -21.80
N MET A 137 -28.76 -32.99 -22.42
CA MET A 137 -27.43 -33.43 -22.85
C MET A 137 -26.91 -32.69 -24.08
N ASN A 138 -27.79 -32.29 -25.00
CA ASN A 138 -27.39 -31.44 -26.12
C ASN A 138 -27.01 -30.04 -25.62
N ASP A 139 -27.69 -29.54 -24.59
CA ASP A 139 -27.38 -28.24 -24.01
C ASP A 139 -26.15 -28.29 -23.07
N ILE A 140 -25.94 -29.38 -22.32
CA ILE A 140 -24.73 -29.61 -21.52
C ILE A 140 -23.51 -29.84 -22.42
N ASN A 141 -23.63 -30.58 -23.53
CA ASN A 141 -22.54 -30.78 -24.48
C ASN A 141 -22.24 -29.51 -25.30
N LYS A 142 -23.20 -28.59 -25.45
CA LYS A 142 -22.97 -27.23 -25.99
C LYS A 142 -22.24 -26.32 -25.00
N ILE A 143 -22.37 -26.57 -23.69
CA ILE A 143 -21.56 -25.89 -22.68
C ILE A 143 -20.16 -26.51 -22.78
N ASN A 144 -19.32 -25.88 -23.58
CA ASN A 144 -17.95 -26.31 -23.85
C ASN A 144 -17.18 -26.43 -22.52
N THR A 145 -16.98 -27.66 -22.02
CA THR A 145 -16.24 -27.95 -20.77
C THR A 145 -14.76 -28.27 -21.03
N GLU A 146 -14.22 -27.83 -22.16
CA GLU A 146 -12.77 -27.67 -22.31
C GLU A 146 -12.36 -26.46 -21.49
N ILE A 147 -12.22 -26.66 -20.18
CA ILE A 147 -11.39 -25.76 -19.37
C ILE A 147 -9.97 -26.12 -19.77
N GLU A 148 -9.45 -25.45 -20.80
CA GLU A 148 -8.03 -25.45 -21.08
C GLU A 148 -7.32 -25.14 -19.76
N LYS A 149 -6.39 -26.02 -19.37
CA LYS A 149 -5.45 -25.72 -18.29
C LYS A 149 -4.52 -24.65 -18.83
N GLU A 150 -4.98 -23.42 -18.88
CA GLU A 150 -4.08 -22.28 -18.96
C GLU A 150 -3.30 -22.27 -17.64
N GLU A 151 -1.98 -22.44 -17.74
CA GLU A 151 -1.08 -22.17 -16.63
C GLU A 151 -1.39 -20.76 -16.13
N MET A 152 -1.63 -20.61 -14.82
CA MET A 152 -1.87 -19.29 -14.24
C MET A 152 -0.58 -18.46 -14.36
N GLU A 153 -0.40 -17.81 -15.51
CA GLU A 153 0.55 -16.73 -15.65
C GLU A 153 0.01 -15.51 -14.92
N ILE A 154 0.80 -14.97 -13.99
CA ILE A 154 0.57 -13.65 -13.42
C ILE A 154 0.95 -12.64 -14.51
N GLY A 155 0.06 -12.47 -15.49
CA GLY A 155 0.15 -11.41 -16.48
C GLY A 155 -0.28 -10.08 -15.90
N ASP A 156 0.42 -8.99 -16.24
CA ASP A 156 0.04 -7.63 -15.86
C ASP A 156 -1.25 -7.21 -16.59
N LYS A 157 -2.40 -7.59 -16.00
CA LYS A 157 -3.75 -7.31 -16.50
C LYS A 157 -4.20 -5.86 -16.28
N LYS A 158 -3.27 -4.93 -16.04
CA LYS A 158 -3.57 -3.51 -15.79
C LYS A 158 -4.52 -2.91 -16.82
N LYS A 159 -4.37 -3.26 -18.11
CA LYS A 159 -5.30 -2.78 -19.16
C LYS A 159 -6.72 -3.32 -19.01
N GLU A 160 -6.89 -4.62 -18.75
CA GLU A 160 -8.22 -5.23 -18.53
C GLU A 160 -8.90 -4.64 -17.30
N VAL A 161 -8.15 -4.49 -16.20
CA VAL A 161 -8.66 -3.89 -14.96
C VAL A 161 -9.06 -2.43 -15.18
N VAL A 162 -8.26 -1.65 -15.90
CA VAL A 162 -8.60 -0.26 -16.24
C VAL A 162 -9.85 -0.17 -17.11
N MET A 163 -9.98 -1.05 -18.12
CA MET A 163 -11.17 -1.09 -18.97
C MET A 163 -12.43 -1.43 -18.17
N TYR A 164 -12.35 -2.41 -17.27
CA TYR A 164 -13.46 -2.78 -16.40
C TYR A 164 -13.83 -1.65 -15.42
N LEU A 165 -12.85 -0.95 -14.86
CA LEU A 165 -13.09 0.23 -14.02
C LEU A 165 -13.76 1.38 -14.78
N LEU A 166 -13.41 1.58 -16.06
CA LEU A 166 -14.07 2.57 -16.92
C LEU A 166 -15.52 2.16 -17.23
N GLU A 167 -15.78 0.87 -17.43
CA GLU A 167 -17.12 0.34 -17.63
C GLU A 167 -18.01 0.53 -16.39
N ILE A 168 -17.48 0.20 -15.20
CA ILE A 168 -18.15 0.46 -13.92
C ILE A 168 -18.45 1.95 -13.75
N LYS A 169 -17.48 2.82 -14.05
CA LYS A 169 -17.68 4.27 -14.01
C LYS A 169 -18.82 4.71 -14.92
N GLY A 170 -18.90 4.17 -16.14
CA GLY A 170 -19.98 4.43 -17.09
C GLY A 170 -21.35 3.98 -16.56
N ASN A 171 -21.42 2.79 -15.97
CA ASN A 171 -22.65 2.23 -15.39
C ASN A 171 -23.13 3.05 -14.18
N LEU A 172 -22.21 3.48 -13.30
CA LEU A 172 -22.52 4.36 -12.18
C LEU A 172 -23.04 5.72 -12.64
N HIS A 173 -22.47 6.27 -13.72
CA HIS A 173 -22.95 7.54 -14.27
C HIS A 173 -24.38 7.43 -14.83
N LYS A 174 -24.71 6.32 -15.50
CA LYS A 174 -26.08 6.03 -15.96
C LYS A 174 -27.04 5.85 -14.78
N LEU A 175 -26.60 5.19 -13.71
CA LEU A 175 -27.40 4.99 -12.51
C LEU A 175 -27.72 6.31 -11.83
N ILE A 176 -26.75 7.21 -11.68
CA ILE A 176 -26.95 8.55 -11.11
C ILE A 176 -27.99 9.33 -11.92
N LYS A 177 -27.84 9.38 -13.25
CA LYS A 177 -28.83 10.06 -14.11
C LYS A 177 -30.23 9.52 -13.93
N LYS A 178 -30.37 8.19 -13.82
CA LYS A 178 -31.66 7.56 -13.59
C LYS A 178 -32.26 7.93 -12.23
N ILE A 179 -31.43 7.97 -11.18
CA ILE A 179 -31.88 8.40 -9.84
C ILE A 179 -32.33 9.87 -9.89
N ASP A 180 -31.60 10.74 -10.57
CA ASP A 180 -31.96 12.15 -10.70
C ASP A 180 -33.28 12.33 -11.47
N GLU A 181 -33.48 11.57 -12.55
CA GLU A 181 -34.74 11.54 -13.31
C GLU A 181 -35.92 11.05 -12.44
N ASP A 182 -35.73 9.95 -11.69
CA ASP A 182 -36.73 9.40 -10.79
C ASP A 182 -37.08 10.37 -9.64
N LEU A 183 -36.08 11.07 -9.09
CA LEU A 183 -36.27 12.10 -8.06
C LEU A 183 -37.04 13.30 -8.61
N TYR A 184 -36.69 13.79 -9.80
CA TYR A 184 -37.39 14.90 -10.45
C TYR A 184 -38.86 14.55 -10.71
N GLU A 185 -39.15 13.33 -11.19
CA GLU A 185 -40.53 12.86 -11.34
C GLU A 185 -41.26 12.81 -10.00
N HIS A 186 -40.60 12.34 -8.95
CA HIS A 186 -41.18 12.26 -7.61
C HIS A 186 -41.52 13.65 -7.07
N GLU A 187 -40.61 14.61 -7.18
CA GLU A 187 -40.83 16.00 -6.76
C GLU A 187 -41.96 16.65 -7.56
N ARG A 188 -42.02 16.40 -8.88
CA ARG A 188 -43.11 16.86 -9.73
C ARG A 188 -44.46 16.28 -9.30
N LYS A 189 -44.52 14.97 -8.98
CA LYS A 189 -45.74 14.32 -8.49
C LYS A 189 -46.18 14.89 -7.14
N ILE A 190 -45.25 15.13 -6.20
CA ILE A 190 -45.53 15.80 -4.92
C ILE A 190 -46.09 17.20 -5.15
N TYR A 191 -45.45 18.01 -6.00
CA TYR A 191 -45.86 19.39 -6.28
C TYR A 191 -47.28 19.45 -6.85
N VAL A 192 -47.60 18.58 -7.80
CA VAL A 192 -48.95 18.47 -8.37
C VAL A 192 -49.97 18.08 -7.28
N PHE A 193 -49.65 17.08 -6.45
CA PHE A 193 -50.52 16.64 -5.35
C PHE A 193 -50.78 17.76 -4.32
N GLN A 194 -49.73 18.50 -3.94
CA GLN A 194 -49.85 19.63 -3.01
C GLN A 194 -50.67 20.79 -3.58
N ASN A 195 -50.60 21.04 -4.89
CA ASN A 195 -51.39 22.10 -5.52
C ASN A 195 -52.85 21.71 -5.75
N ILE A 196 -53.14 20.43 -6.01
CA ILE A 196 -54.53 19.93 -6.10
C ILE A 196 -55.21 20.04 -4.74
N ASN A 197 -54.53 19.69 -3.65
CA ASN A 197 -55.07 19.74 -2.29
C ASN A 197 -55.13 21.15 -1.68
N LYS A 198 -54.67 22.20 -2.39
CA LYS A 198 -54.84 23.61 -2.00
C LYS A 198 -56.08 24.26 -2.60
N ILE A 199 -56.76 23.59 -3.54
CA ILE A 199 -57.92 24.12 -4.29
C ILE A 199 -59.26 23.60 -3.71
N THR A 200 -59.21 22.73 -2.70
CA THR A 200 -60.35 22.35 -1.84
C THR A 200 -60.26 23.03 -0.49
#